data_AF-A0A960SNE6-F1
#
_entry.id   AF-A0A960SNE6-F1
#
_cell.length_a   1.000
_cell.length_b   1.000
_cell.length_c   1.000
_cell.angle_alpha   90.00
_cell.angle_beta   90.00
_cell.angle_gamma   90.00
#
_symmetry.space_group_name_H-M   'P 1'
#
loop_
_entity.id
_entity.type
_entity.pdbx_description
1 polymer ?
#
loop_
_entity_poly.entity_id
_entity_poly.type
_entity_poly.pdbx_seq_one_letter_code
_entity_poly.pdbx_strand_id
1 'polypeptide(L)'
;MILVGEIRDPSTAALAFQAALTGHLVLSSFHAGSSMSTISRLSDMGIPNYLLRSCVLGIVGQRLVRKLCPHCRQPIHDVQQLLGLPVSRGWIATGCTECYQTGYRGR
;
A
#
# COMPACT_ATOMS: atom_id res chain seq x y z
N MET A 1 16.60 -15.85 0.37
CA MET A 1 15.52 -14.86 0.15
C MET A 1 15.12 -14.95 -1.31
N ILE A 2 13.83 -15.00 -1.61
CA ILE A 2 13.30 -15.08 -2.98
C ILE A 2 12.38 -13.88 -3.21
N LEU A 3 12.58 -13.18 -4.31
CA LEU A 3 11.69 -12.11 -4.77
C LEU A 3 10.91 -12.59 -5.99
N VAL A 4 9.60 -12.69 -5.84
CA VAL A 4 8.68 -12.94 -6.96
C VAL A 4 8.06 -11.61 -7.31
N GLY A 5 8.42 -11.03 -8.46
CA GLY A 5 8.02 -9.66 -8.82
C GLY A 5 6.52 -9.41 -8.61
N GLU A 6 5.67 -10.31 -9.11
CA GLU A 6 4.22 -10.27 -8.91
C GLU A 6 3.65 -11.69 -9.01
N ILE A 7 2.63 -12.01 -8.20
CA ILE A 7 1.86 -13.25 -8.33
C ILE A 7 0.57 -12.95 -9.09
N ARG A 8 0.45 -13.50 -10.31
CA ARG A 8 -0.69 -13.29 -11.20
C ARG A 8 -1.59 -14.52 -11.37
N ASP A 9 -1.06 -15.69 -11.09
CA ASP A 9 -1.71 -16.97 -11.38
C ASP A 9 -1.52 -18.00 -10.24
N PRO A 10 -2.38 -19.04 -10.18
CA PRO A 10 -2.31 -20.07 -9.17
C PRO A 10 -0.98 -20.82 -9.10
N SER A 11 -0.33 -21.10 -10.23
CA SER A 11 0.94 -21.85 -10.24
C SER A 11 2.08 -21.06 -9.62
N THR A 12 2.17 -19.77 -9.92
CA THR A 12 3.16 -18.87 -9.31
C THR A 12 2.90 -18.73 -7.80
N ALA A 13 1.63 -18.63 -7.39
CA ALA A 13 1.26 -18.61 -5.97
C ALA A 13 1.70 -19.91 -5.26
N ALA A 14 1.42 -21.06 -5.86
CA ALA A 14 1.80 -22.37 -5.29
C ALA A 14 3.32 -22.49 -5.11
N LEU A 15 4.12 -22.10 -6.10
CA LEU A 15 5.58 -22.11 -6.02
C LEU A 15 6.11 -21.17 -4.93
N ALA A 16 5.54 -19.97 -4.82
CA ALA A 16 5.90 -19.02 -3.77
C ALA A 16 5.62 -19.58 -2.36
N PHE A 17 4.46 -20.21 -2.17
CA PHE A 17 4.11 -20.83 -0.89
C PHE A 17 4.94 -22.08 -0.57
N GLN A 18 5.32 -22.88 -1.58
CA GLN A 18 6.25 -24.00 -1.39
C GLN A 18 7.64 -23.52 -0.94
N ALA A 19 8.14 -22.44 -1.54
CA ALA A 19 9.39 -21.84 -1.09
C ALA A 19 9.30 -21.30 0.35
N ALA A 20 8.17 -20.68 0.72
CA ALA A 20 7.95 -20.19 2.08
C ALA A 20 7.90 -21.34 3.10
N LEU A 21 7.22 -22.45 2.79
CA LEU A 21 7.13 -23.65 3.64
C LEU A 21 8.49 -24.30 3.90
N THR A 22 9.40 -24.24 2.92
CA THR A 22 10.76 -24.78 3.04
C THR A 22 11.71 -23.84 3.80
N GLY A 23 11.19 -22.74 4.38
CA GLY A 23 11.94 -21.83 5.26
C GLY A 23 12.54 -20.62 4.55
N HIS A 24 12.24 -20.38 3.27
CA HIS A 24 12.71 -19.20 2.57
C HIS A 24 11.83 -17.99 2.88
N LEU A 25 12.45 -16.84 3.16
CA LEU A 25 11.73 -15.56 3.11
C LEU A 25 11.38 -15.25 1.65
N VAL A 26 10.08 -15.16 1.37
CA VAL A 26 9.53 -14.81 0.06
C VAL A 26 8.90 -13.42 0.12
N LEU A 27 9.31 -12.54 -0.80
CA LEU A 27 8.71 -11.24 -1.00
C LEU A 27 8.01 -11.24 -2.36
N SER A 28 6.78 -10.73 -2.40
CA SER A 28 6.04 -10.58 -3.64
C SER A 28 5.07 -9.41 -3.61
N SER A 29 4.53 -9.06 -4.77
CA SER A 29 3.52 -8.02 -4.93
C SER A 29 2.21 -8.56 -5.50
N PHE A 30 1.12 -7.89 -5.15
CA PHE A 30 -0.22 -8.16 -5.64
C PHE A 30 -0.90 -6.84 -6.02
N HIS A 31 -1.64 -6.86 -7.12
CA HIS A 31 -2.65 -5.84 -7.36
C HIS A 31 -3.89 -6.13 -6.53
N ALA A 32 -4.07 -5.38 -5.44
CA ALA A 32 -5.16 -5.56 -4.48
C ALA A 32 -5.67 -4.19 -3.99
N GLY A 33 -6.98 -4.08 -3.74
CA GLY A 33 -7.59 -2.82 -3.27
C GLY A 33 -7.27 -2.51 -1.81
N SER A 34 -6.95 -3.54 -1.03
CA SER A 34 -6.56 -3.50 0.38
C SER A 34 -5.67 -4.69 0.75
N SER A 35 -4.95 -4.61 1.87
CA SER A 35 -4.16 -5.74 2.38
C SER A 35 -5.03 -6.98 2.64
N MET A 36 -6.27 -6.81 3.11
CA MET A 36 -7.17 -7.93 3.38
C MET A 36 -7.62 -8.63 2.09
N SER A 37 -7.87 -7.88 1.02
CA SER A 37 -8.28 -8.47 -0.27
C SER A 37 -7.23 -9.41 -0.88
N THR A 38 -5.96 -9.27 -0.51
CA THR A 38 -4.89 -10.21 -0.92
C THR A 38 -5.11 -11.61 -0.36
N ILE A 39 -5.65 -11.75 0.86
CA ILE A 39 -5.95 -13.06 1.47
C ILE A 39 -7.03 -13.77 0.65
N SER A 40 -8.14 -13.07 0.36
CA SER A 40 -9.22 -13.61 -0.48
C SER A 40 -8.71 -14.03 -1.85
N ARG A 41 -7.87 -13.19 -2.49
CA ARG A 41 -7.30 -13.49 -3.81
C ARG A 41 -6.41 -14.74 -3.80
N LEU A 42 -5.64 -14.96 -2.74
CA LEU A 42 -4.85 -16.18 -2.57
C LEU A 42 -5.74 -17.40 -2.35
N SER A 43 -6.82 -17.28 -1.58
CA SER A 43 -7.81 -18.34 -1.43
C SER A 43 -8.50 -18.67 -2.75
N ASP A 44 -8.87 -17.66 -3.55
CA ASP A 44 -9.48 -17.82 -4.88
C ASP A 44 -8.51 -18.50 -5.87
N MET A 45 -7.20 -18.28 -5.70
CA MET A 45 -6.14 -18.98 -6.43
C MET A 45 -5.89 -20.42 -5.94
N GLY A 46 -6.67 -20.89 -4.95
CA GLY A 46 -6.58 -22.27 -4.44
C GLY A 46 -5.52 -22.48 -3.37
N ILE A 47 -4.95 -21.42 -2.78
CA ILE A 47 -4.03 -21.57 -1.65
C ILE A 47 -4.84 -21.95 -0.39
N PRO A 48 -4.58 -23.10 0.23
CA PRO A 48 -5.30 -23.52 1.43
C PRO A 48 -5.12 -22.56 2.61
N ASN A 49 -6.19 -22.36 3.38
CA ASN A 49 -6.18 -21.43 4.52
C ASN A 49 -5.10 -21.75 5.57
N TYR A 50 -4.74 -23.02 5.75
CA TYR A 50 -3.67 -23.40 6.67
C TYR A 50 -2.29 -22.90 6.19
N LEU A 51 -2.04 -22.85 4.88
CA LEU A 51 -0.81 -22.29 4.32
C LEU A 51 -0.77 -20.77 4.47
N LEU A 52 -1.90 -20.10 4.25
CA LEU A 52 -2.02 -18.66 4.49
C LEU A 52 -1.67 -18.33 5.95
N ARG A 53 -2.24 -19.07 6.90
CA ARG A 53 -1.99 -18.88 8.33
C ARG A 53 -0.54 -19.17 8.74
N SER A 54 0.11 -20.15 8.11
CA SER A 54 1.46 -20.58 8.50
C SER A 54 2.59 -19.83 7.78
N CYS A 55 2.38 -19.36 6.55
CA CYS A 55 3.44 -18.80 5.71
C CYS A 55 3.40 -17.27 5.58
N VAL A 56 2.22 -16.65 5.76
CA VAL A 56 2.10 -15.20 5.58
C VAL A 56 2.56 -14.48 6.85
N LEU A 57 3.71 -13.82 6.76
CA LEU A 57 4.23 -12.99 7.86
C LEU A 57 3.52 -11.64 7.98
N GLY A 58 3.14 -11.05 6.85
CA GLY A 58 2.47 -9.75 6.82
C GLY A 58 2.14 -9.30 5.40
N ILE A 59 1.17 -8.39 5.28
CA ILE A 59 0.74 -7.81 4.00
C ILE A 59 0.74 -6.30 4.11
N VAL A 60 1.53 -5.65 3.25
CA VAL A 60 1.66 -4.19 3.22
C VAL A 60 0.79 -3.62 2.10
N GLY A 61 -0.17 -2.78 2.47
CA GLY A 61 -0.94 -1.97 1.53
C GLY A 61 -0.30 -0.60 1.39
N GLN A 62 0.12 -0.24 0.18
CA GLN A 62 0.79 1.03 -0.09
C GLN A 62 -0.02 1.88 -1.06
N ARG A 63 -0.12 3.18 -0.77
CA ARG A 63 -0.61 4.21 -1.69
C ARG A 63 0.38 5.36 -1.71
N LEU A 64 0.66 5.91 -2.89
CA LEU A 64 1.45 7.12 -3.03
C LEU A 64 0.50 8.31 -3.08
N VAL A 65 0.65 9.22 -2.12
CA VAL A 65 -0.05 10.51 -2.10
C VAL A 65 0.91 11.61 -2.51
N ARG A 66 0.39 12.70 -3.06
CA ARG A 66 1.20 13.85 -3.45
C ARG A 66 1.61 14.63 -2.20
N LYS A 67 2.85 15.09 -2.12
CA LYS A 67 3.33 15.98 -1.05
C LYS A 67 2.95 17.42 -1.37
N LEU A 68 2.43 18.15 -0.38
CA LEU A 68 2.19 19.58 -0.51
C LEU A 68 3.49 20.33 -0.82
N CYS A 69 3.40 21.33 -1.69
CA CYS A 69 4.54 22.18 -2.02
C CYS A 69 4.98 22.96 -0.76
N PRO A 70 6.27 22.91 -0.37
CA PRO A 70 6.74 23.60 0.83
C PRO A 70 6.70 25.13 0.71
N HIS A 71 6.70 25.67 -0.52
CA HIS A 71 6.71 27.11 -0.78
C HIS A 71 5.34 27.78 -0.71
N CYS A 72 4.24 27.04 -0.97
CA CYS A 72 2.92 27.65 -1.07
C CYS A 72 1.83 27.01 -0.18
N ARG A 73 2.12 25.91 0.52
CA ARG A 73 1.14 25.30 1.45
C ARG A 73 0.65 26.33 2.48
N GLN A 74 -0.67 26.40 2.70
CA GLN A 74 -1.28 27.31 3.67
C GLN A 74 -1.94 26.52 4.81
N PRO A 75 -1.83 26.96 6.08
CA PRO A 75 -2.53 26.33 7.18
C PRO A 75 -4.06 26.51 7.05
N ILE A 76 -4.82 25.56 7.57
CA ILE A 76 -6.28 25.67 7.69
C ILE A 76 -6.70 25.52 9.16
N HIS A 77 -7.76 26.23 9.55
CA HIS A 77 -8.20 26.32 10.95
C HIS A 77 -9.25 25.25 11.35
N ASP A 78 -9.99 24.67 10.38
CA ASP A 78 -11.11 23.73 10.63
C ASP A 78 -10.84 22.29 10.17
N VAL A 79 -9.61 21.81 10.36
CA VAL A 79 -9.14 20.49 9.90
C VAL A 79 -10.04 19.35 10.42
N GLN A 80 -10.44 19.45 11.69
CA GLN A 80 -11.23 18.41 12.35
C GLN A 80 -12.62 18.26 11.74
N GLN A 81 -13.30 19.37 11.41
CA GLN A 81 -14.58 19.32 10.71
C GLN A 81 -14.43 18.74 9.30
N LEU A 82 -13.32 19.03 8.64
CA LEU A 82 -13.08 18.65 7.25
C LEU A 82 -12.66 17.18 7.10
N LEU A 83 -11.91 16.64 8.06
CA LEU A 83 -11.37 15.27 8.01
C LEU A 83 -12.11 14.29 8.94
N GLY A 84 -12.89 14.78 9.91
CA GLY A 84 -13.50 13.91 10.94
C GLY A 84 -12.48 13.21 11.83
N LEU A 85 -11.24 13.71 11.89
CA LEU A 85 -10.13 13.12 12.64
C LEU A 85 -9.65 14.09 13.73
N PRO A 86 -9.12 13.59 14.87
CA PRO A 86 -8.63 14.43 15.97
C PRO A 86 -7.28 15.08 15.60
N VAL A 87 -7.30 15.97 14.61
CA VAL A 87 -6.12 16.63 14.04
C VAL A 87 -6.24 18.13 14.25
N SER A 88 -5.26 18.71 14.94
CA SER A 88 -5.26 20.14 15.31
C SER A 88 -4.63 21.06 14.27
N ARG A 89 -3.91 20.52 13.28
CA ARG A 89 -3.23 21.29 12.23
C ARG A 89 -3.30 20.56 10.89
N GLY A 90 -3.55 21.32 9.84
CA GLY A 90 -3.59 20.82 8.48
C GLY A 90 -3.20 21.92 7.52
N TRP A 91 -2.82 21.51 6.32
CA TRP A 91 -2.39 22.40 5.26
C TRP A 91 -3.13 22.07 3.98
N ILE A 92 -3.35 23.08 3.15
CA ILE A 92 -3.97 22.96 1.84
C ILE A 92 -3.03 23.42 0.73
N ALA A 93 -3.23 22.86 -0.46
CA ALA A 93 -2.55 23.26 -1.69
C ALA A 93 -3.15 24.55 -2.26
N THR A 94 -2.30 25.52 -2.62
CA THR A 94 -2.73 26.78 -3.25
C THR A 94 -2.16 26.96 -4.66
N GLY A 95 -0.92 26.54 -4.90
CA GLY A 95 -0.25 26.68 -6.19
C GLY A 95 0.73 27.85 -6.23
N CYS A 96 1.90 27.64 -6.84
CA CYS A 96 2.89 28.67 -7.12
C CYS A 96 3.80 28.23 -8.28
N THR A 97 4.70 29.11 -8.71
CA THR A 97 5.66 28.83 -9.79
C THR A 97 6.57 27.64 -9.47
N GLU A 98 7.02 27.49 -8.22
CA GLU A 98 7.89 26.39 -7.75
C GLU A 98 7.27 24.98 -7.82
N CYS A 99 5.95 24.91 -7.99
CA CYS A 99 5.20 23.66 -8.15
C CYS A 99 4.34 23.64 -9.41
N TYR A 100 4.65 24.51 -10.38
CA TYR A 100 3.91 24.63 -11.65
C TYR A 100 2.40 24.78 -11.43
N GLN A 101 2.02 25.60 -10.45
CA GLN A 101 0.63 25.89 -10.07
C GLN A 101 -0.19 24.67 -9.60
N THR A 102 0.43 23.52 -9.34
CA THR A 102 -0.30 22.32 -8.85
C THR A 102 -0.57 22.35 -7.34
N GLY A 103 0.27 23.07 -6.59
CA GLY A 103 0.29 23.05 -5.13
C GLY A 103 0.96 21.81 -4.52
N TYR A 104 1.54 20.93 -5.34
CA TYR A 104 2.21 19.70 -4.90
C TYR A 104 3.61 19.58 -5.50
N ARG A 105 4.56 19.00 -4.76
CA ARG A 105 5.91 18.71 -5.28
C ARG A 105 6.41 17.40 -4.67
N GLY A 106 6.59 16.39 -5.53
CA GLY A 106 7.00 15.05 -5.12
C GLY A 106 5.85 14.19 -4.58
N ARG A 107 6.24 13.02 -4.07
CA ARG A 107 5.40 11.99 -3.45
C ARG A 107 6.12 11.50 -2.20
#